data_AF-A0A1J5HXJ5-F1
#
_entry.id   AF-A0A1J5HXJ5-F1
#
_cell.length_a   1.000
_cell.length_b   1.000
_cell.length_c   1.000
_cell.angle_alpha   90.00
_cell.angle_beta   90.00
_cell.angle_gamma   90.00
#
_symmetry.space_group_name_H-M   'P 1'
#
loop_
_entity.id
_entity.type
_entity.pdbx_description
1 polymer ?
#
loop_
_entity_poly.entity_id
_entity_poly.type
_entity_poly.pdbx_seq_one_letter_code
_entity_poly.pdbx_strand_id
1 'polypeptide(L)'
;METDPALKKKMEEEQKKKAALQERPISPLQQAELGQFRLVGIAGDRARQTAIVEDGVAKKYYPLFVGTYIGMNGGRVAAILPDRVVVEEKAEKQAKKAQIRRVTVMLHKEEEGKP
;
A
#
# COMPACT_ATOMS: atom_id res chain seq x y z
N MET A 1 38.09 20.00 -19.01
CA MET A 1 36.71 19.93 -18.50
C MET A 1 36.64 18.70 -17.63
N GLU A 2 37.13 18.86 -16.40
CA GLU A 2 37.21 17.79 -15.40
C GLU A 2 35.79 17.43 -14.99
N THR A 3 35.38 16.20 -15.29
CA THR A 3 34.11 15.67 -14.78
C THR A 3 34.45 14.83 -13.56
N ASP A 4 34.25 15.43 -12.39
CA ASP A 4 34.45 14.80 -11.09
C ASP A 4 33.85 13.39 -11.04
N PRO A 5 34.66 12.34 -10.77
CA PRO A 5 34.18 10.95 -10.68
C PRO A 5 33.26 10.71 -9.47
N ALA A 6 33.07 11.71 -8.60
CA ALA A 6 32.24 11.63 -7.39
C ALA A 6 30.72 11.62 -7.67
N LEU A 7 30.28 12.21 -8.79
CA LEU A 7 28.84 12.27 -9.13
C LEU A 7 28.30 10.92 -9.63
N LYS A 8 29.07 10.19 -10.44
CA LYS A 8 28.68 8.86 -10.95
C LYS A 8 28.49 7.84 -9.83
N LYS A 9 29.39 7.87 -8.84
CA LYS A 9 29.37 6.90 -7.73
C LYS A 9 28.18 7.09 -6.78
N LYS A 10 27.72 8.33 -6.56
CA LYS A 10 26.50 8.60 -5.79
C LYS A 10 25.23 8.12 -6.50
N MET A 11 25.16 8.26 -7.82
CA MET A 11 24.00 7.81 -8.60
C MET A 11 23.90 6.27 -8.64
N GLU A 12 25.04 5.57 -8.76
CA GLU A 12 25.09 4.10 -8.70
C GLU A 12 24.72 3.53 -7.32
N GLU A 13 25.13 4.19 -6.24
CA GLU A 13 24.81 3.76 -4.87
C GLU A 13 23.31 3.96 -4.55
N GLU A 14 22.70 5.02 -5.08
CA GLU A 14 21.27 5.27 -4.97
C GLU A 14 20.45 4.26 -5.81
N GLN A 15 20.96 3.89 -6.99
CA GLN A 15 20.35 2.85 -7.83
C GLN A 15 20.48 1.45 -7.21
N LYS A 16 21.63 1.11 -6.59
CA LYS A 16 21.80 -0.15 -5.86
C LYS A 16 20.92 -0.23 -4.61
N LYS A 17 20.72 0.88 -3.88
CA LYS A 17 19.74 0.91 -2.77
C LYS A 17 18.30 0.73 -3.24
N LYS A 18 17.94 1.25 -4.42
CA LYS A 18 16.62 1.03 -5.04
C LYS A 18 16.44 -0.42 -5.51
N ALA A 19 17.49 -1.06 -6.05
CA ALA A 19 17.47 -2.45 -6.49
C ALA A 19 17.49 -3.46 -5.32
N ALA A 20 18.27 -3.21 -4.27
CA ALA A 20 18.26 -4.02 -3.04
C ALA A 20 16.93 -3.90 -2.26
N LEU A 21 16.12 -2.88 -2.54
CA LEU A 21 14.74 -2.79 -2.04
C LEU A 21 13.75 -3.64 -2.87
N GLN A 22 14.06 -3.94 -4.14
CA GLN A 22 13.25 -4.79 -5.01
C GLN A 22 13.41 -6.29 -4.72
N GLU A 23 14.44 -6.69 -3.98
CA GLU A 23 14.63 -8.07 -3.51
C GLU A 23 13.85 -8.38 -2.22
N ARG A 24 13.07 -7.42 -1.70
CA ARG A 24 12.11 -7.73 -0.64
C ARG A 24 11.02 -8.61 -1.26
N PRO A 25 10.61 -9.71 -0.60
CA PRO A 25 9.50 -10.51 -1.09
C PRO A 25 8.33 -9.55 -1.32
N ILE A 26 7.98 -9.35 -2.59
CA ILE A 26 6.84 -8.53 -2.97
C ILE A 26 5.68 -9.21 -2.30
N SER A 27 5.17 -8.61 -1.22
CA SER A 27 4.02 -9.19 -0.54
C SER A 27 2.91 -9.29 -1.57
N PRO A 28 2.09 -10.35 -1.60
CA PRO A 28 0.99 -10.46 -2.55
C PRO A 28 0.09 -9.22 -2.54
N LEU A 29 -0.07 -8.60 -1.36
CA LEU A 29 -0.72 -7.30 -1.15
C LEU A 29 -0.11 -6.13 -1.96
N GLN A 30 1.18 -6.17 -2.28
CA GLN A 30 1.90 -5.17 -3.06
C GLN A 30 1.95 -5.51 -4.55
N GLN A 31 1.55 -6.72 -4.95
CA GLN A 31 1.45 -7.10 -6.36
C GLN A 31 0.03 -6.91 -6.93
N ALA A 32 -0.96 -6.71 -6.07
CA ALA A 32 -2.33 -6.42 -6.48
C ALA A 32 -2.64 -4.91 -6.38
N GLU A 33 -3.58 -4.45 -7.20
CA GLU A 33 -4.08 -3.08 -7.15
C GLU A 33 -5.02 -2.85 -5.97
N LEU A 34 -5.09 -1.61 -5.46
CA LEU A 34 -5.97 -1.28 -4.35
C LEU A 34 -7.44 -1.60 -4.59
N GLY A 35 -7.90 -1.48 -5.85
CA GLY A 35 -9.28 -1.79 -6.22
C GLY A 35 -9.64 -3.28 -6.17
N GLN A 36 -8.64 -4.17 -6.18
CA GLN A 36 -8.85 -5.62 -6.08
C GLN A 36 -9.02 -6.08 -4.63
N PHE A 37 -8.65 -5.24 -3.65
CA PHE A 37 -8.86 -5.53 -2.24
C PHE A 37 -10.23 -5.08 -1.79
N ARG A 38 -10.98 -6.01 -1.21
CA ARG A 38 -12.28 -5.73 -0.62
C ARG A 38 -12.15 -5.73 0.89
N LEU A 39 -12.50 -4.62 1.53
CA LEU A 39 -12.56 -4.57 2.98
C LEU A 39 -13.72 -5.44 3.45
N VAL A 40 -13.43 -6.55 4.15
CA VAL A 40 -14.45 -7.50 4.62
C VAL A 40 -14.81 -7.28 6.08
N GLY A 41 -13.91 -6.69 6.86
CA GLY A 41 -14.18 -6.40 8.26
C GLY A 41 -13.06 -5.62 8.91
N ILE A 42 -13.36 -5.04 10.06
CA ILE A 42 -12.39 -4.40 10.94
C ILE A 42 -12.53 -5.06 12.30
N ALA A 43 -11.42 -5.59 12.81
CA ALA A 43 -11.34 -6.30 14.06
C ALA A 43 -10.32 -5.62 14.98
N GLY A 44 -10.57 -5.66 16.28
CA GLY A 44 -9.64 -5.16 17.29
C GLY A 44 -10.23 -4.02 18.14
N ASP A 45 -9.36 -3.45 18.96
CA ASP A 45 -9.71 -2.55 20.05
C ASP A 45 -9.39 -1.09 19.74
N ARG A 46 -9.82 -0.16 20.59
CA ARG A 46 -9.58 1.30 20.40
C ARG A 46 -8.09 1.66 20.22
N ALA A 47 -7.19 0.84 20.78
CA ALA A 47 -5.74 1.01 20.67
C ALA A 47 -5.10 0.18 19.55
N ARG A 48 -5.77 -0.87 19.05
CA ARG A 48 -5.24 -1.83 18.08
C ARG A 48 -6.32 -2.25 17.09
N GLN A 49 -6.65 -1.35 16.17
CA GLN A 49 -7.57 -1.65 15.08
C GLN A 49 -6.82 -2.36 13.95
N THR A 50 -7.39 -3.46 13.47
CA THR A 50 -6.87 -4.29 12.39
C THR A 50 -7.96 -4.39 11.33
N ALA A 51 -7.65 -4.02 10.09
CA ALA A 51 -8.57 -4.20 8.99
C ALA A 51 -8.30 -5.54 8.31
N ILE A 52 -9.32 -6.30 7.99
CA ILE A 52 -9.20 -7.52 7.19
C ILE A 52 -9.64 -7.18 5.78
N VAL A 53 -8.75 -7.37 4.81
CA VAL A 53 -9.06 -7.25 3.39
C VAL A 53 -9.02 -8.61 2.72
N GLU A 54 -9.95 -8.86 1.83
CA GLU A 54 -9.91 -9.99 0.90
C GLU A 54 -9.24 -9.54 -0.38
N ASP A 55 -8.27 -10.33 -0.85
CA ASP A 55 -7.73 -10.22 -2.20
C ASP A 55 -8.63 -10.99 -3.17
N GLY A 56 -9.27 -10.29 -4.11
CA GLY A 56 -10.19 -10.92 -5.08
C GLY A 56 -9.53 -11.90 -6.05
N VAL A 57 -8.20 -11.87 -6.21
CA VAL A 57 -7.45 -12.75 -7.13
C VAL A 57 -7.02 -14.03 -6.42
N ALA A 58 -6.44 -13.90 -5.23
CA ALA A 58 -5.94 -14.97 -4.40
C ALA A 58 -7.01 -15.60 -3.50
N LYS A 59 -8.20 -14.97 -3.40
CA LYS A 59 -9.28 -15.33 -2.44
C LYS A 59 -8.74 -15.57 -1.03
N LYS A 60 -7.82 -14.71 -0.61
CA LYS A 60 -7.15 -14.77 0.69
C LYS A 60 -7.46 -13.53 1.50
N TYR A 61 -7.65 -13.73 2.79
CA TYR A 61 -7.84 -12.67 3.75
C TYR A 61 -6.50 -12.26 4.34
N TYR A 62 -6.23 -10.96 4.35
CA TYR A 62 -5.01 -10.39 4.90
C TYR A 62 -5.35 -9.33 5.96
N PRO A 63 -4.74 -9.43 7.16
CA PRO A 63 -4.84 -8.38 8.16
C PRO A 63 -3.93 -7.21 7.79
N LEU A 64 -4.48 -6.01 7.86
CA LEU A 64 -3.83 -4.72 7.68
C LEU A 64 -3.78 -3.98 9.00
N PHE A 65 -2.63 -3.35 9.25
CA PHE A 65 -2.40 -2.50 10.41
C PHE A 65 -2.05 -1.10 9.93
N VAL A 66 -2.16 -0.12 10.82
CA VAL A 66 -1.67 1.23 10.54
C VAL A 66 -0.18 1.16 10.22
N GLY A 67 0.19 1.65 9.04
CA GLY A 67 1.54 1.60 8.50
C GLY A 67 1.86 0.41 7.59
N THR A 68 0.96 -0.57 7.44
CA THR A 68 1.12 -1.67 6.47
C THR A 68 1.14 -1.15 5.04
N TYR A 69 2.00 -1.74 4.20
CA TYR A 69 2.07 -1.44 2.78
C TYR A 69 1.10 -2.33 1.99
N ILE A 70 0.35 -1.72 1.09
CA ILE A 70 -0.68 -2.36 0.26
C ILE A 70 -0.77 -1.66 -1.09
N GLY A 71 -1.04 -2.39 -2.16
CA GLY A 71 -1.11 -1.86 -3.51
C GLY A 71 0.26 -1.81 -4.21
N MET A 72 0.24 -1.96 -5.54
CA MET A 72 1.41 -1.79 -6.41
C MET A 72 2.01 -0.38 -6.38
N ASN A 73 1.21 0.65 -6.09
CA ASN A 73 1.67 2.05 -6.03
C ASN A 73 2.37 2.41 -4.70
N GLY A 74 2.72 1.41 -3.89
CA GLY A 74 3.32 1.61 -2.57
C GLY A 74 2.36 2.31 -1.61
N GLY A 75 1.07 1.95 -1.68
CA GLY A 75 0.06 2.42 -0.75
C GLY A 75 0.42 2.06 0.69
N ARG A 76 0.11 2.95 1.61
CA ARG A 76 0.37 2.77 3.03
C ARG A 76 -0.89 3.07 3.82
N VAL A 77 -1.26 2.18 4.73
CA VAL A 77 -2.41 2.43 5.61
C VAL A 77 -2.08 3.57 6.56
N ALA A 78 -2.78 4.69 6.41
CA ALA A 78 -2.62 5.88 7.23
C ALA A 78 -3.46 5.79 8.51
N ALA A 79 -4.68 5.25 8.39
CA ALA A 79 -5.59 5.06 9.51
C ALA A 79 -6.58 3.93 9.23
N ILE A 80 -7.00 3.25 10.29
CA ILE A 80 -8.06 2.26 10.27
C ILE A 80 -9.15 2.80 11.17
N LEU A 81 -10.31 3.09 10.60
CA LEU A 81 -11.51 3.56 11.30
C LEU A 81 -12.49 2.38 11.42
N PRO A 82 -13.51 2.46 12.29
CA PRO A 82 -14.47 1.36 12.47
C PRO A 82 -15.33 1.05 11.24
N ASP A 83 -15.48 2.00 10.31
CA ASP A 83 -16.28 1.84 9.09
C ASP A 83 -15.45 1.92 7.79
N ARG A 84 -14.17 2.30 7.87
CA ARG A 84 -13.34 2.56 6.67
C ARG A 84 -11.85 2.43 6.95
N VAL A 85 -11.08 2.20 5.90
CA VAL A 85 -9.61 2.22 5.93
C VAL A 85 -9.12 3.36 5.04
N VAL A 86 -8.20 4.17 5.57
CA VAL A 86 -7.55 5.25 4.84
C VAL A 86 -6.18 4.79 4.40
N VAL A 87 -5.96 4.76 3.08
CA VAL A 87 -4.70 4.38 2.45
C VAL A 87 -4.13 5.58 1.71
N GLU A 88 -2.84 5.82 1.89
CA GLU A 88 -2.07 6.84 1.18
C GLU A 88 -1.18 6.18 0.14
N GLU A 89 -1.53 6.35 -1.13
CA GLU A 89 -0.72 5.92 -2.28
C GLU A 89 0.13 7.07 -2.82
N LYS A 90 1.28 6.73 -3.40
CA LYS A 90 2.06 7.69 -4.17
C LYS A 90 1.53 7.66 -5.60
N ALA A 91 0.93 8.75 -6.07
CA ALA A 91 0.56 8.85 -7.47
C ALA A 91 1.84 9.14 -8.28
N GLU A 92 2.24 8.20 -9.12
CA GLU A 92 3.28 8.42 -10.14
C GLU A 92 2.72 9.29 -11.27
N LYS A 93 2.60 10.60 -11.02
CA LYS A 93 2.50 11.56 -12.12
C LYS A 93 3.90 11.98 -12.53
N GLN A 94 4.16 11.90 -13.83
CA GLN A 94 5.41 12.20 -14.55
C GLN A 94 5.97 13.63 -14.38
N ALA A 95 5.57 14.41 -13.38
CA ALA A 95 5.95 15.81 -13.24
C ALA A 95 6.25 16.22 -11.79
N LYS A 96 7.54 16.15 -11.41
CA LYS A 96 8.27 16.95 -10.39
C LYS A 96 7.71 17.10 -8.95
N LYS A 97 6.52 16.63 -8.60
CA LYS A 97 5.99 16.65 -7.22
C LYS A 97 5.26 15.34 -6.96
N ALA A 98 5.77 14.54 -6.03
CA ALA A 98 5.11 13.32 -5.57
C ALA A 98 3.73 13.70 -5.01
N GLN A 99 2.67 13.43 -5.77
CA GLN A 99 1.31 13.73 -5.36
C GLN A 99 0.80 12.54 -4.55
N ILE A 100 0.59 12.73 -3.24
CA ILE A 100 0.02 11.69 -2.39
C ILE A 100 -1.48 11.61 -2.69
N ARG A 101 -1.95 10.43 -3.09
CA ARG A 101 -3.37 10.13 -3.30
C ARG A 101 -3.90 9.40 -2.08
N ARG A 102 -4.86 10.02 -1.39
CA ARG A 102 -5.62 9.34 -0.33
C ARG A 102 -6.77 8.57 -0.93
N VAL A 103 -6.74 7.26 -0.74
CA VAL A 103 -7.80 6.33 -1.11
C VAL A 103 -8.48 5.88 0.17
N THR A 104 -9.81 6.01 0.22
CA THR A 104 -10.60 5.55 1.36
C THR A 104 -11.37 4.32 0.93
N VAL A 105 -11.06 3.18 1.54
CA VAL A 105 -11.79 1.93 1.31
C VAL A 105 -12.84 1.83 2.40
N MET A 106 -14.11 2.02 2.03
CA MET A 106 -15.21 1.89 2.98
C MET A 106 -15.58 0.42 3.15
N LEU A 107 -16.00 0.05 4.36
CA LEU A 107 -16.56 -1.27 4.61
C LEU A 107 -17.95 -1.27 3.98
N HIS A 108 -18.03 -1.72 2.72
CA HIS A 108 -19.31 -2.10 2.13
C HIS A 108 -19.72 -3.39 2.82
N LYS A 109 -20.42 -3.24 3.94
CA LYS A 109 -21.22 -4.30 4.54
C LYS A 109 -22.04 -4.85 3.38
N GLU A 110 -21.76 -6.07 2.95
CA GLU A 110 -22.65 -6.75 2.01
C GLU A 110 -24.05 -6.61 2.58
N GLU A 111 -24.93 -6.05 1.74
CA GLU A 111 -26.35 -6.08 1.99
C GLU A 111 -26.71 -7.51 2.35
N GLU A 112 -27.18 -7.62 3.59
CA GLU A 112 -28.06 -8.61 4.18
C GLU A 112 -28.20 -9.94 3.44
N GLY A 113 -27.97 -11.02 4.19
CA GLY A 113 -28.27 -12.38 3.80
C GLY A 113 -29.58 -12.46 3.05
N LYS A 114 -29.50 -13.02 1.85
CA LYS A 114 -30.70 -13.37 1.10
C LYS A 114 -31.26 -14.66 1.72
N PRO A 115 -32.48 -14.63 2.29
CA PRO A 115 -33.17 -15.84 2.75
C PRO A 115 -33.54 -16.77 1.58
#